data_AF-A0A9X9WU69-F1
#
_entry.id   AF-A0A9X9WU69-F1
#
_cell.length_a   1.000
_cell.length_b   1.000
_cell.length_c   1.000
_cell.angle_alpha   90.00
_cell.angle_beta   90.00
_cell.angle_gamma   90.00
#
_symmetry.space_group_name_H-M   'P 1'
#
loop_
_entity.id
_entity.type
_entity.pdbx_description
1 polymer ?
#
loop_
_entity_poly.entity_id
_entity_poly.type
_entity_poly.pdbx_seq_one_letter_code
_entity_poly.pdbx_strand_id
1 'polypeptide(L)'
;MERLLNEREAIYTQFHGSSAGPAHFFLDQNAEDYAAYYTAMYLIQDTGEAIYTHAKQGFAASSMAAYIEFWGVMQATQIQQDAIVELRRAIVGPQPRLSLGPGWRKLRDFRNLVAGHPANRSHGVPATQRAFMGRTPYRYDRLSYEMFDAAAARNPSPAAGPIPGISHPVVDLRQMISDYESEAVPILGTVLSSLRARWP
;
A
#
# COMPACT_ATOMS: atom_id res chain seq x y z
N MET A 1 -0.56 3.38 11.09
CA MET A 1 0.87 3.17 10.76
C MET A 1 1.74 2.97 11.99
N GLU A 2 1.38 3.54 13.14
CA GLU A 2 2.12 3.38 14.39
C GLU A 2 2.30 1.91 14.82
N ARG A 3 1.28 1.06 14.67
CA ARG A 3 1.41 -0.37 15.04
C ARG A 3 2.38 -1.09 14.11
N LEU A 4 2.32 -0.80 12.82
CA LEU A 4 3.24 -1.37 11.83
C LEU A 4 4.69 -0.95 12.11
N LEU A 5 4.93 0.32 12.43
CA LEU A 5 6.25 0.83 12.79
C LEU A 5 6.79 0.17 14.06
N ASN A 6 5.94 -0.04 15.08
CA ASN A 6 6.33 -0.73 16.31
C ASN A 6 6.74 -2.19 16.05
N GLU A 7 5.99 -2.92 15.22
CA GLU A 7 6.36 -4.29 14.84
C GLU A 7 7.67 -4.35 14.04
N ARG A 8 7.87 -3.41 13.11
CA ARG A 8 9.14 -3.26 12.40
C ARG A 8 10.27 -3.05 13.39
N GLU A 9 10.10 -2.16 14.37
CA GLU A 9 11.17 -1.89 15.34
C GLU A 9 11.48 -3.09 16.23
N ALA A 10 10.48 -3.89 16.58
CA ALA A 10 10.69 -5.15 17.27
C ALA A 10 11.50 -6.17 16.43
N ILE A 11 11.25 -6.23 15.12
CA ILE A 11 12.05 -7.04 14.18
C ILE A 11 13.49 -6.55 14.12
N TYR A 12 13.69 -5.23 14.02
CA TYR A 12 15.02 -4.63 13.99
C TYR A 12 15.80 -4.96 15.27
N THR A 13 15.18 -4.75 16.42
CA THR A 13 15.78 -5.04 17.74
C THR A 13 16.12 -6.52 17.87
N GLN A 14 15.20 -7.42 17.48
CA GLN A 14 15.45 -8.86 17.54
C GLN A 14 16.64 -9.26 16.64
N PHE A 15 16.69 -8.77 15.40
CA PHE A 15 17.77 -9.11 14.49
C PHE A 15 19.14 -8.73 15.06
N HIS A 16 19.28 -7.49 15.54
CA HIS A 16 20.55 -6.97 16.07
C HIS A 16 20.91 -7.55 17.45
N GLY A 17 19.93 -8.03 18.21
CA GLY A 17 20.15 -8.74 19.47
C GLY A 17 20.37 -10.25 19.33
N SER A 18 20.21 -10.80 18.12
CA SER A 18 20.25 -12.25 17.88
C SER A 18 21.52 -12.73 17.18
N SER A 19 21.64 -14.04 17.07
CA SER A 19 22.66 -14.69 16.24
C SER A 19 22.43 -14.59 14.73
N ALA A 20 21.32 -14.01 14.25
CA ALA A 20 20.91 -14.04 12.84
C ALA A 20 21.96 -13.48 11.87
N GLY A 21 22.60 -12.36 12.25
CA GLY A 21 23.66 -11.75 11.46
C GLY A 21 24.82 -12.72 11.23
N PRO A 22 25.63 -13.04 12.24
CA PRO A 22 26.80 -13.91 12.08
C PRO A 22 26.47 -15.34 11.63
N ALA A 23 25.33 -15.90 12.06
CA ALA A 23 24.97 -17.29 11.76
C ALA A 23 24.39 -17.49 10.36
N HIS A 24 23.92 -16.43 9.70
CA HIS A 24 23.26 -16.54 8.41
C HIS A 24 23.52 -15.34 7.50
N PHE A 25 23.05 -14.16 7.86
CA PHE A 25 22.98 -13.02 6.95
C PHE A 25 24.36 -12.43 6.56
N PHE A 26 25.38 -12.57 7.40
CA PHE A 26 26.72 -12.06 7.12
C PHE A 26 27.60 -13.05 6.34
N LEU A 27 27.06 -14.22 5.99
CA LEU A 27 27.76 -15.20 5.17
C LEU A 27 27.61 -14.81 3.69
N ASP A 28 28.70 -14.85 2.93
CA ASP A 28 28.73 -14.43 1.51
C ASP A 28 27.65 -15.12 0.66
N GLN A 29 27.37 -16.40 0.91
CA GLN A 29 26.35 -17.14 0.19
C GLN A 29 24.90 -16.63 0.43
N ASN A 30 24.68 -15.84 1.49
CA ASN A 30 23.39 -15.26 1.85
C ASN A 30 23.37 -13.73 1.68
N ALA A 31 24.32 -13.15 0.95
CA ALA A 31 24.42 -11.70 0.76
C ALA A 31 23.14 -11.09 0.15
N GLU A 32 22.48 -11.80 -0.76
CA GLU A 32 21.19 -11.39 -1.35
C GLU A 32 20.07 -11.31 -0.30
N ASP A 33 19.97 -12.31 0.58
CA ASP A 33 18.97 -12.31 1.66
C ASP A 33 19.23 -11.16 2.64
N TYR A 34 20.49 -10.84 2.90
CA TYR A 34 20.85 -9.68 3.74
C TYR A 34 20.52 -8.36 3.09
N ALA A 35 20.84 -8.19 1.80
CA ALA A 35 20.47 -6.99 1.05
C ALA A 35 18.94 -6.81 1.00
N ALA A 36 18.19 -7.90 0.79
CA ALA A 36 16.73 -7.89 0.80
C ALA A 36 16.16 -7.51 2.18
N TYR A 37 16.65 -8.15 3.25
CA TYR A 37 16.27 -7.81 4.63
C TYR A 37 16.53 -6.33 4.92
N TYR A 38 17.76 -5.87 4.70
CA TYR A 38 18.20 -4.55 5.10
C TYR A 38 17.44 -3.47 4.34
N THR A 39 17.35 -3.62 3.00
CA THR A 39 16.59 -2.69 2.14
C THR A 39 15.13 -2.64 2.55
N ALA A 40 14.49 -3.79 2.78
CA ALA A 40 13.10 -3.83 3.18
C ALA A 40 12.87 -3.14 4.54
N MET A 41 13.77 -3.32 5.51
CA MET A 41 13.65 -2.68 6.83
C MET A 41 13.71 -1.15 6.77
N TYR A 42 14.53 -0.57 5.89
CA TYR A 42 14.54 0.89 5.65
C TYR A 42 13.27 1.34 4.94
N LEU A 43 12.92 0.68 3.83
CA LEU A 43 11.74 1.06 3.05
C LEU A 43 10.46 1.00 3.89
N ILE A 44 10.29 0.00 4.76
CA ILE A 44 9.14 -0.10 5.67
C ILE A 44 9.08 1.09 6.63
N GLN A 45 10.23 1.48 7.19
CA GLN A 45 10.33 2.60 8.13
C GLN A 45 10.04 3.92 7.41
N ASP A 46 10.78 4.23 6.35
CA ASP A 46 10.69 5.51 5.63
C ASP A 46 9.27 5.76 5.11
N THR A 47 8.66 4.73 4.51
CA THR A 47 7.29 4.84 4.01
C THR A 47 6.27 4.91 5.15
N GLY A 48 6.47 4.17 6.24
CA GLY A 48 5.57 4.19 7.39
C GLY A 48 5.57 5.55 8.10
N GLU A 49 6.74 6.13 8.30
CA GLU A 49 6.92 7.46 8.88
C GLU A 49 6.36 8.56 7.97
N ALA A 50 6.62 8.47 6.66
CA ALA A 50 6.08 9.40 5.68
C ALA A 50 4.55 9.38 5.67
N ILE A 51 3.93 8.19 5.59
CA ILE A 51 2.46 8.05 5.61
C ILE A 51 1.88 8.53 6.94
N TYR A 52 2.49 8.14 8.08
CA TYR A 52 2.01 8.52 9.41
C TYR A 52 2.05 10.03 9.62
N THR A 53 3.19 10.65 9.31
CA THR A 53 3.42 12.09 9.47
C THR A 53 2.49 12.89 8.56
N HIS A 54 2.42 12.51 7.28
CA HIS A 54 1.53 13.18 6.33
C HIS A 54 0.06 13.01 6.71
N ALA A 55 -0.37 11.84 7.19
CA ALA A 55 -1.75 11.61 7.62
C ALA A 55 -2.17 12.42 8.87
N LYS A 56 -1.21 12.85 9.69
CA LYS A 56 -1.43 13.79 10.80
C LYS A 56 -1.52 15.23 10.31
N GLN A 57 -0.67 15.62 9.37
CA GLN A 57 -0.65 16.97 8.82
C GLN A 57 -1.86 17.26 7.90
N GLY A 58 -2.29 16.27 7.14
CA GLY A 58 -3.28 16.44 6.08
C GLY A 58 -2.66 16.93 4.77
N PHE A 59 -3.48 16.97 3.72
CA PHE A 59 -3.06 17.46 2.40
C PHE A 59 -2.89 18.98 2.39
N ALA A 60 -1.99 19.46 1.54
CA ALA A 60 -1.79 20.87 1.29
C ALA A 60 -3.06 21.56 0.76
N ALA A 61 -3.18 22.86 1.05
CA ALA A 61 -4.28 23.68 0.54
C ALA A 61 -4.21 23.93 -0.98
N SER A 62 -2.99 23.93 -1.56
CA SER A 62 -2.79 24.07 -3.00
C SER A 62 -3.16 22.78 -3.72
N SER A 63 -4.07 22.84 -4.69
CA SER A 63 -4.56 21.65 -5.41
C SER A 63 -3.45 20.87 -6.12
N MET A 64 -2.42 21.54 -6.65
CA MET A 64 -1.31 20.84 -7.31
C MET A 64 -0.38 20.17 -6.30
N ALA A 65 -0.12 20.81 -5.16
CA ALA A 65 0.67 20.21 -4.09
C ALA A 65 -0.05 18.99 -3.50
N ALA A 66 -1.34 19.13 -3.19
CA ALA A 66 -2.19 18.05 -2.72
C ALA A 66 -2.22 16.87 -3.72
N TYR A 67 -2.21 17.15 -5.02
CA TYR A 67 -2.16 16.12 -6.07
C TYR A 67 -0.86 15.33 -6.06
N ILE A 68 0.28 16.00 -5.91
CA ILE A 68 1.58 15.35 -5.80
C ILE A 68 1.65 14.53 -4.50
N GLU A 69 1.18 15.09 -3.39
CA GLU A 69 1.11 14.42 -2.09
C GLU A 69 0.24 13.16 -2.15
N PHE A 70 -0.92 13.21 -2.82
CA PHE A 70 -1.78 12.05 -3.02
C PHE A 70 -1.01 10.92 -3.70
N TRP A 71 -0.33 11.21 -4.81
CA TRP A 71 0.49 10.20 -5.49
C TRP A 71 1.67 9.72 -4.65
N GLY A 72 2.26 10.60 -3.85
CA GLY A 72 3.30 10.26 -2.88
C GLY A 72 2.81 9.24 -1.84
N VAL A 73 1.62 9.46 -1.26
CA VAL A 73 1.01 8.53 -0.29
C VAL A 73 0.70 7.18 -0.94
N MET A 74 0.15 7.17 -2.16
CA MET A 74 -0.15 5.93 -2.88
C MET A 74 1.13 5.16 -3.22
N GLN A 75 2.18 5.85 -3.67
CA GLN A 75 3.47 5.23 -4.01
C GLN A 75 4.19 4.71 -2.76
N ALA A 76 4.22 5.48 -1.67
CA ALA A 76 4.79 5.05 -0.39
C ALA A 76 4.11 3.78 0.12
N THR A 77 2.78 3.71 0.01
CA THR A 77 2.02 2.51 0.38
C THR A 77 2.41 1.29 -0.46
N GLN A 78 2.56 1.44 -1.78
CA GLN A 78 2.99 0.34 -2.65
C GLN A 78 4.41 -0.14 -2.34
N ILE A 79 5.35 0.79 -2.13
CA ILE A 79 6.73 0.47 -1.73
C ILE A 79 6.73 -0.29 -0.38
N GLN A 80 5.96 0.18 0.60
CA GLN A 80 5.86 -0.47 1.91
C GLN A 80 5.34 -1.90 1.78
N GLN A 81 4.30 -2.08 0.97
CA GLN A 81 3.72 -3.39 0.70
C GLN A 81 4.75 -4.34 0.09
N ASP A 82 5.46 -3.93 -0.95
CA ASP A 82 6.48 -4.77 -1.60
C ASP A 82 7.63 -5.08 -0.64
N ALA A 83 8.08 -4.11 0.16
CA ALA A 83 9.12 -4.31 1.16
C ALA A 83 8.71 -5.33 2.24
N ILE A 84 7.46 -5.34 2.71
CA ILE A 84 6.98 -6.35 3.67
C ILE A 84 7.02 -7.76 3.06
N VAL A 85 6.68 -7.90 1.78
CA VAL A 85 6.74 -9.19 1.08
C VAL A 85 8.19 -9.68 0.98
N GLU A 86 9.12 -8.81 0.60
CA GLU A 86 10.54 -9.13 0.51
C GLU A 86 11.15 -9.45 1.88
N LEU A 87 10.82 -8.67 2.92
CA LEU A 87 11.26 -8.96 4.30
C LEU A 87 10.80 -10.35 4.76
N ARG A 88 9.52 -10.68 4.52
CA ARG A 88 8.99 -12.00 4.84
C ARG A 88 9.75 -13.08 4.09
N ARG A 89 10.05 -12.87 2.80
CA ARG A 89 10.78 -13.83 1.99
C ARG A 89 12.18 -14.09 2.53
N ALA A 90 12.93 -13.04 2.88
CA ALA A 90 14.28 -13.14 3.41
C ALA A 90 14.34 -13.88 4.76
N ILE A 91 13.31 -13.71 5.62
CA ILE A 91 13.32 -14.23 6.99
C ILE A 91 12.57 -15.57 7.13
N VAL A 92 11.41 -15.69 6.50
CA VAL A 92 10.53 -16.86 6.61
C VAL A 92 10.78 -17.86 5.47
N GLY A 93 11.27 -17.38 4.34
CA GLY A 93 11.47 -18.17 3.14
C GLY A 93 10.32 -18.08 2.12
N PRO A 94 10.45 -18.78 0.98
CA PRO A 94 9.62 -18.58 -0.21
C PRO A 94 8.22 -19.22 -0.16
N GLN A 95 7.86 -20.01 0.87
CA GLN A 95 6.60 -20.77 0.89
C GLN A 95 5.93 -20.80 2.28
N PRO A 96 4.58 -20.85 2.33
CA PRO A 96 3.65 -20.62 1.22
C PRO A 96 3.60 -19.14 0.80
N ARG A 97 3.18 -18.88 -0.45
CA ARG A 97 2.90 -17.52 -0.96
C ARG A 97 1.96 -16.78 0.00
N LEU A 98 2.29 -15.53 0.29
CA LEU A 98 1.51 -14.68 1.16
C LEU A 98 0.12 -14.43 0.54
N SER A 99 -0.93 -14.88 1.22
CA SER A 99 -2.30 -14.48 0.89
C SER A 99 -2.50 -13.06 1.37
N LEU A 100 -2.45 -12.09 0.45
CA LEU A 100 -2.69 -10.69 0.77
C LEU A 100 -4.17 -10.51 1.15
N GLY A 101 -4.44 -9.70 2.17
CA GLY A 101 -5.81 -9.42 2.60
C GLY A 101 -6.55 -8.45 1.67
N PRO A 102 -7.87 -8.27 1.87
CA PRO A 102 -8.68 -7.33 1.12
C PRO A 102 -8.21 -5.87 1.25
N GLY A 103 -7.81 -5.40 2.43
CA GLY A 103 -7.32 -4.03 2.64
C GLY A 103 -6.07 -3.71 1.82
N TRP A 104 -5.14 -4.66 1.78
CA TRP A 104 -3.95 -4.60 0.95
C TRP A 104 -4.25 -4.44 -0.54
N ARG A 105 -5.11 -5.31 -1.08
CA ARG A 105 -5.54 -5.25 -2.49
C ARG A 105 -6.27 -3.97 -2.80
N LYS A 106 -7.19 -3.57 -1.92
CA LYS A 106 -8.04 -2.38 -2.09
C LYS A 106 -7.23 -1.10 -2.34
N LEU A 107 -6.09 -0.92 -1.67
CA LEU A 107 -5.19 0.22 -1.92
C LEU A 107 -4.51 0.17 -3.29
N ARG A 108 -4.02 -0.99 -3.71
CA ARG A 108 -3.40 -1.17 -5.03
C ARG A 108 -4.41 -0.99 -6.15
N ASP A 109 -5.58 -1.60 -6.00
CA ASP A 109 -6.67 -1.53 -6.98
C ASP A 109 -7.17 -0.10 -7.11
N PHE A 110 -7.31 0.61 -5.98
CA PHE A 110 -7.67 2.03 -5.99
C PHE A 110 -6.62 2.90 -6.68
N ARG A 111 -5.33 2.72 -6.38
CA ARG A 111 -4.23 3.43 -7.07
C ARG A 111 -4.33 3.23 -8.58
N ASN A 112 -4.49 1.98 -9.01
CA ASN A 112 -4.55 1.64 -10.43
C ASN A 112 -5.79 2.23 -11.10
N LEU A 113 -6.95 2.11 -10.45
CA LEU A 113 -8.22 2.66 -10.91
C LEU A 113 -8.08 4.16 -11.19
N VAL A 114 -7.62 4.94 -10.21
CA VAL A 114 -7.60 6.41 -10.33
C VAL A 114 -6.41 6.96 -11.12
N ALA A 115 -5.45 6.08 -11.49
CA ALA A 115 -4.43 6.37 -12.49
C ALA A 115 -4.96 6.22 -13.93
N GLY A 116 -6.22 5.81 -14.11
CA GLY A 116 -6.82 5.59 -15.42
C GLY A 116 -6.51 4.22 -16.01
N HIS A 117 -5.97 3.28 -15.24
CA HIS A 117 -5.95 1.89 -15.69
C HIS A 117 -7.40 1.39 -15.82
N PRO A 118 -7.72 0.62 -16.87
CA PRO A 118 -9.06 0.06 -17.02
C PRO A 118 -9.49 -0.69 -15.77
N ALA A 119 -10.61 -0.26 -15.18
CA ALA A 119 -11.22 -0.94 -14.05
C ALA A 119 -11.74 -2.30 -14.55
N ASN A 120 -11.00 -3.38 -14.27
CA ASN A 120 -11.30 -4.76 -14.66
C ASN A 120 -11.34 -5.05 -16.17
N ARG A 121 -10.37 -5.85 -16.68
CA ARG A 121 -10.55 -7.09 -17.49
C ARG A 121 -9.45 -7.37 -18.53
N SER A 122 -9.48 -8.63 -18.97
CA SER A 122 -8.72 -9.32 -20.01
C SER A 122 -8.54 -8.53 -21.32
N HIS A 123 -7.44 -8.78 -22.02
CA HIS A 123 -7.12 -8.22 -23.34
C HIS A 123 -8.31 -8.30 -24.32
N GLY A 124 -8.61 -7.19 -25.00
CA GLY A 124 -9.52 -7.15 -26.16
C GLY A 124 -10.98 -6.72 -25.89
N VAL A 125 -11.36 -6.42 -24.65
CA VAL A 125 -12.71 -5.91 -24.34
C VAL A 125 -12.67 -4.39 -24.11
N PRO A 126 -13.53 -3.58 -24.76
CA PRO A 126 -13.59 -2.13 -24.53
C PRO A 126 -13.86 -1.83 -23.05
N ALA A 127 -13.04 -0.96 -22.44
CA ALA A 127 -13.20 -0.56 -21.05
C ALA A 127 -14.56 0.13 -20.85
N THR A 128 -15.46 -0.48 -20.08
CA THR A 128 -16.76 0.09 -19.75
C THR A 128 -16.66 1.20 -18.71
N GLN A 129 -15.56 1.25 -17.95
CA GLN A 129 -15.32 2.27 -16.93
C GLN A 129 -13.91 2.86 -17.05
N ARG A 130 -13.81 4.17 -16.84
CA ARG A 130 -12.56 4.92 -16.74
C ARG A 130 -12.65 5.83 -15.53
N ALA A 131 -11.60 5.89 -14.72
CA ALA A 131 -11.54 6.78 -13.58
C ALA A 131 -10.27 7.61 -13.63
N PHE A 132 -10.31 8.81 -13.06
CA PHE A 132 -9.10 9.60 -12.83
C PHE A 132 -9.19 10.37 -11.52
N MET A 133 -8.06 10.49 -10.83
CA MET A 133 -7.94 11.41 -9.71
C MET A 133 -7.77 12.84 -10.24
N GLY A 134 -8.81 13.66 -10.08
CA GLY A 134 -8.78 15.08 -10.43
C GLY A 134 -8.12 15.92 -9.35
N ARG A 135 -7.62 17.12 -9.71
CA ARG A 135 -6.92 18.05 -8.81
C ARG A 135 -7.91 18.83 -7.94
N THR A 136 -8.50 18.17 -6.96
CA THR A 136 -9.46 18.75 -6.01
C THR A 136 -8.86 18.85 -4.61
N PRO A 137 -9.47 19.63 -3.69
CA PRO A 137 -9.08 19.57 -2.29
C PRO A 137 -9.26 18.15 -1.75
N TYR A 138 -8.21 17.60 -1.13
CA TYR A 138 -8.24 16.25 -0.58
C TYR A 138 -8.37 16.26 0.93
N ARG A 139 -9.10 15.26 1.42
CA ARG A 139 -9.11 14.90 2.82
C ARG A 139 -8.98 13.39 2.94
N TYR A 140 -8.23 12.95 3.94
CA TYR A 140 -8.01 11.52 4.18
C TYR A 140 -9.31 10.74 4.43
N ASP A 141 -10.29 11.34 5.10
CA ASP A 141 -11.60 10.75 5.37
C ASP A 141 -12.55 10.85 4.16
N ARG A 142 -12.18 11.61 3.13
CA ARG A 142 -13.04 11.91 1.99
C ARG A 142 -12.24 12.34 0.76
N LEU A 143 -11.89 11.36 -0.07
CA LEU A 143 -11.38 11.60 -1.42
C LEU A 143 -12.48 11.41 -2.44
N SER A 144 -12.59 12.30 -3.40
CA SER A 144 -13.48 12.14 -4.55
C SER A 144 -12.67 12.09 -5.84
N TYR A 145 -13.06 11.22 -6.76
CA TYR A 145 -12.46 11.08 -8.08
C TYR A 145 -13.55 11.03 -9.14
N GLU A 146 -13.21 11.29 -10.39
CA GLU A 146 -14.17 11.22 -11.48
C GLU A 146 -14.18 9.81 -12.06
N MET A 147 -15.37 9.29 -12.34
CA MET A 147 -15.57 8.00 -12.98
C MET A 147 -16.58 8.12 -14.12
N PHE A 148 -16.13 7.75 -15.31
CA PHE A 148 -16.97 7.56 -16.47
C PHE A 148 -17.37 6.09 -16.60
N ASP A 149 -18.66 5.84 -16.83
CA ASP A 149 -19.24 4.53 -17.11
C ASP A 149 -20.03 4.58 -18.44
N ALA A 150 -19.53 3.83 -19.44
CA ALA A 150 -20.11 3.75 -20.77
C ALA A 150 -21.46 3.04 -20.82
N ALA A 151 -21.79 2.18 -19.86
CA ALA A 151 -23.11 1.56 -19.77
C ALA A 151 -24.13 2.59 -19.23
N ALA A 152 -23.75 3.35 -18.20
CA ALA A 152 -24.56 4.43 -17.66
C ALA A 152 -24.72 5.59 -18.67
N ALA A 153 -23.71 5.86 -19.50
CA ALA A 153 -23.80 6.82 -20.59
C ALA A 153 -24.80 6.40 -21.68
N ARG A 154 -24.95 5.10 -21.94
CA ARG A 154 -25.86 4.55 -22.95
C ARG A 154 -27.32 4.53 -22.49
N ASN A 155 -27.56 4.29 -21.20
CA ASN A 155 -28.88 4.24 -20.60
C ASN A 155 -28.94 5.15 -19.36
N PRO A 156 -28.98 6.48 -19.55
CA PRO A 156 -28.97 7.41 -18.43
C PRO A 156 -30.26 7.31 -17.59
N SER A 157 -30.09 7.28 -16.28
CA SER A 157 -31.21 7.46 -15.34
C SER A 157 -31.78 8.89 -15.46
N PRO A 158 -33.09 9.12 -15.27
CA PRO A 158 -33.67 10.46 -15.17
C PRO A 158 -33.05 11.32 -14.04
N ALA A 159 -32.42 10.67 -13.05
CA ALA A 159 -31.70 11.32 -11.95
C ALA A 159 -30.18 11.48 -12.22
N ALA A 160 -29.71 11.19 -13.44
CA ALA A 160 -28.31 11.37 -13.79
C ALA A 160 -27.90 12.84 -13.69
N GLY A 161 -26.66 13.09 -13.28
CA GLY A 161 -26.09 14.43 -13.22
C GLY A 161 -25.99 15.10 -14.59
N PRO A 162 -25.39 16.31 -14.67
CA PRO A 162 -25.37 17.12 -15.89
C PRO A 162 -24.68 16.44 -17.09
N ILE A 163 -23.86 15.41 -16.85
CA ILE A 163 -23.19 14.64 -17.90
C ILE A 163 -23.51 13.14 -17.71
N PRO A 164 -24.23 12.51 -18.66
CA PRO A 164 -24.53 11.08 -18.64
C PRO A 164 -23.27 10.21 -18.47
N GLY A 165 -23.35 9.25 -17.56
CA GLY A 165 -22.27 8.30 -17.31
C GLY A 165 -21.10 8.83 -16.48
N ILE A 166 -21.08 10.13 -16.10
CA ILE A 166 -20.08 10.65 -15.17
C ILE A 166 -20.62 10.61 -13.74
N SER A 167 -19.78 10.14 -12.82
CA SER A 167 -20.03 10.10 -11.38
C SER A 167 -18.81 10.56 -10.61
N HIS A 168 -19.01 10.90 -9.34
CA HIS A 168 -17.95 11.34 -8.43
C HIS A 168 -17.92 10.46 -7.18
N PRO A 169 -17.47 9.20 -7.27
CA PRO A 169 -17.40 8.34 -6.10
C PRO A 169 -16.52 8.96 -5.02
N VAL A 170 -16.82 8.59 -3.77
CA VAL A 170 -16.09 9.06 -2.59
C VAL A 170 -15.53 7.86 -1.85
N VAL A 171 -14.27 7.95 -1.41
CA VAL A 171 -13.60 6.92 -0.62
C VAL A 171 -12.97 7.52 0.63
N ASP A 172 -12.85 6.70 1.66
CA ASP A 172 -12.12 7.01 2.89
C ASP A 172 -10.71 6.37 2.81
N LEU A 173 -9.71 7.19 2.45
CA LEU A 173 -8.32 6.74 2.37
C LEU A 173 -7.76 6.42 3.76
N ARG A 174 -8.20 7.12 4.82
CA ARG A 174 -7.79 6.83 6.20
C ARG A 174 -8.19 5.42 6.58
N GLN A 175 -9.43 5.04 6.29
CA GLN A 175 -9.92 3.69 6.55
C GLN A 175 -9.17 2.65 5.71
N MET A 176 -8.92 2.92 4.42
CA MET A 176 -8.15 2.00 3.56
C MET A 176 -6.74 1.75 4.10
N ILE A 177 -6.04 2.79 4.58
CA ILE A 177 -4.72 2.68 5.20
C ILE A 177 -4.81 1.91 6.53
N SER A 178 -5.85 2.13 7.32
CA SER A 178 -6.09 1.41 8.58
C SER A 178 -6.38 -0.08 8.36
N ASP A 179 -7.18 -0.42 7.35
CA ASP A 179 -7.49 -1.79 6.94
C ASP A 179 -6.22 -2.50 6.46
N TYR A 180 -5.38 -1.82 5.69
CA TYR A 180 -4.08 -2.36 5.30
C TYR A 180 -3.15 -2.57 6.50
N GLU A 181 -3.04 -1.61 7.42
CA GLU A 181 -2.20 -1.75 8.60
C GLU A 181 -2.62 -2.97 9.44
N SER A 182 -3.93 -3.18 9.63
CA SER A 182 -4.43 -4.30 10.42
C SER A 182 -4.07 -5.67 9.82
N GLU A 183 -3.88 -5.73 8.49
CA GLU A 183 -3.42 -6.92 7.78
C GLU A 183 -1.90 -7.05 7.76
N ALA A 184 -1.17 -5.93 7.66
CA ALA A 184 0.29 -5.89 7.61
C ALA A 184 0.94 -6.26 8.95
N VAL A 185 0.37 -5.82 10.07
CA VAL A 185 0.90 -6.06 11.42
C VAL A 185 1.06 -7.56 11.72
N PRO A 186 0.06 -8.44 11.52
CA PRO A 186 0.23 -9.89 11.71
C PRO A 186 1.31 -10.52 10.82
N ILE A 187 1.53 -9.97 9.62
CA ILE A 187 2.57 -10.47 8.71
C ILE A 187 3.95 -10.18 9.32
N LEU A 188 4.17 -8.96 9.82
CA LEU A 188 5.40 -8.61 10.54
C LEU A 188 5.56 -9.41 11.85
N GLY A 189 4.47 -9.65 12.58
CA GLY A 189 4.50 -10.52 13.76
C GLY A 189 4.95 -11.95 13.43
N THR A 190 4.61 -12.46 12.24
CA THR A 190 5.10 -13.76 11.74
C THR A 190 6.61 -13.70 11.47
N VAL A 191 7.10 -12.62 10.85
CA VAL A 191 8.55 -12.39 10.62
C VAL A 191 9.31 -12.37 11.94
N LEU A 192 8.84 -11.61 12.92
CA LEU A 192 9.45 -11.53 14.25
C LEU A 192 9.49 -12.89 14.95
N SER A 193 8.39 -13.66 14.87
CA SER A 193 8.31 -14.99 15.47
C SER A 193 9.28 -15.96 14.80
N SER A 194 9.42 -15.91 13.48
CA SER A 194 10.39 -16.72 12.74
C SER A 194 11.84 -16.35 13.08
N LEU A 195 12.15 -15.05 13.22
CA LEU A 195 13.45 -14.60 13.70
C LEU A 195 13.79 -15.22 15.05
N ARG A 196 12.91 -15.06 16.05
CA ARG A 196 13.10 -15.59 17.41
C ARG A 196 13.29 -17.10 17.44
N ALA A 197 12.58 -17.83 16.58
CA ALA A 197 12.66 -19.28 16.53
C ALA A 197 13.95 -19.79 15.87
N ARG A 198 14.42 -19.11 14.82
CA ARG A 198 15.61 -19.53 14.05
C ARG A 198 16.92 -19.03 14.67
N TRP A 199 16.87 -17.84 15.24
CA TRP A 199 18.02 -17.12 15.77
C TRP A 199 17.59 -16.45 17.09
N PRO A 200 17.66 -17.19 18.20
CA PRO A 200 17.48 -16.60 19.52
C PRO A 200 18.54 -15.53 19.79
#